data_AF-A0A640VWL6-F1
#
_entry.id   AF-A0A640VWL6-F1
#
_cell.length_a   1.000
_cell.length_b   1.000
_cell.length_c   1.000
_cell.angle_alpha   90.00
_cell.angle_beta   90.00
_cell.angle_gamma   90.00
#
_symmetry.space_group_name_H-M   'P 1'
#
loop_
_entity.id
_entity.type
_entity.pdbx_description
1 polymer ?
#
loop_
_entity_poly.entity_id
_entity_poly.type
_entity_poly.pdbx_seq_one_letter_code
_entity_poly.pdbx_strand_id
1 'polypeptide(L)'
;MGRIDDLEPGGGCPLVQVLPARIEITDGEDQIACLRLSPKGLHRWYARCCNTPLANTVGSSRMPLAGMWRPLFAQTDPFGPVATLGFTKAALPGGPRRDKGLGRMLGGLLKRTLAAYLNGTARQSPFFDAFGAPVSPPLVLDQTQRAAAYVE
;
A
#
# COMPACT_ATOMS: atom_id res chain seq x y z
N MET A 1 11.60 -7.61 0.20
CA MET A 1 11.91 -6.24 -0.29
C MET A 1 13.16 -5.65 0.37
N GLY A 2 13.76 -6.27 1.39
CA GLY A 2 15.07 -5.84 1.93
C GLY A 2 15.05 -4.48 2.64
N ARG A 3 13.92 -4.14 3.29
CA ARG A 3 13.66 -2.82 3.90
C ARG A 3 13.34 -2.94 5.39
N ILE A 4 14.02 -3.86 6.08
CA ILE A 4 13.71 -4.17 7.49
C ILE A 4 13.99 -2.97 8.41
N ASP A 5 15.03 -2.19 8.11
CA ASP A 5 15.43 -1.01 8.88
C ASP A 5 14.45 0.16 8.75
N ASP A 6 13.57 0.11 7.74
CA ASP A 6 12.55 1.12 7.47
C ASP A 6 11.19 0.76 8.12
N LEU A 7 11.12 -0.35 8.87
CA LEU A 7 9.91 -0.79 9.57
C LEU A 7 9.76 -0.14 10.95
N GLU A 8 8.51 0.04 11.36
CA GLU A 8 8.16 0.43 12.73
C GLU A 8 8.43 -0.72 13.72
N PRO A 9 8.61 -0.41 15.02
CA PRO A 9 8.77 -1.42 16.06
C PRO A 9 7.73 -2.55 15.98
N GLY A 10 8.21 -3.79 16.06
CA GLY A 10 7.38 -4.98 15.87
C GLY A 10 7.09 -5.33 14.40
N GLY A 11 7.89 -4.83 13.46
CA GLY A 11 7.79 -5.15 12.02
C GLY A 11 6.63 -4.45 11.32
N GLY A 12 6.16 -3.32 11.87
CA GLY A 12 5.04 -2.58 11.31
C GLY A 12 5.43 -1.85 10.02
N CYS A 13 4.57 -1.88 9.01
CA CYS A 13 4.78 -1.09 7.79
C CYS A 13 4.16 0.32 7.96
N PRO A 14 4.96 1.40 7.97
CA PRO A 14 4.41 2.76 8.04
C PRO A 14 3.81 3.16 6.69
N LEU A 15 2.52 3.48 6.69
CA LEU A 15 1.76 3.79 5.49
C LEU A 15 1.00 5.11 5.59
N VAL A 16 0.96 5.85 4.49
CA VAL A 16 0.13 7.05 4.32
C VAL A 16 -0.99 6.74 3.34
N GLN A 17 -2.24 6.82 3.80
CA GLN A 17 -3.40 6.54 2.93
C GLN A 17 -3.77 7.76 2.08
N VAL A 18 -3.77 7.57 0.77
CA VAL A 18 -4.13 8.59 -0.23
C VAL A 18 -5.09 8.02 -1.27
N LEU A 19 -5.71 8.92 -2.04
CA LEU A 19 -6.41 8.56 -3.27
C LEU A 19 -5.37 8.34 -4.38
N PRO A 20 -5.45 7.27 -5.19
CA PRO A 20 -4.54 7.05 -6.31
C PRO A 20 -4.53 8.21 -7.32
N ALA A 21 -5.65 8.91 -7.48
CA ALA A 21 -5.76 10.12 -8.31
C ALA A 21 -4.90 11.31 -7.84
N ARG A 22 -4.28 11.24 -6.66
CA ARG A 22 -3.34 12.25 -6.15
C ARG A 22 -1.88 11.84 -6.33
N ILE A 23 -1.63 10.76 -7.05
CA ILE A 23 -0.30 10.23 -7.31
C ILE A 23 -0.04 10.38 -8.79
N GLU A 24 1.08 11.01 -9.11
CA GLU A 24 1.62 11.11 -10.46
C GLU A 24 3.01 10.48 -10.45
N ILE A 25 3.28 9.64 -11.44
CA ILE A 25 4.61 9.08 -11.67
C ILE A 25 5.22 9.89 -12.80
N THR A 26 6.21 10.70 -12.47
CA THR A 26 6.81 11.65 -13.40
C THR A 26 8.00 11.07 -14.15
N ASP A 27 8.58 9.97 -13.65
CA ASP A 27 9.70 9.25 -14.26
C ASP A 27 9.74 7.79 -13.78
N GLY A 28 10.39 6.91 -14.54
CA GLY A 28 10.65 5.52 -14.18
C GLY A 28 9.40 4.61 -14.14
N GLU A 29 8.38 4.91 -14.95
CA GLU A 29 7.16 4.10 -15.03
C GLU A 29 7.45 2.63 -15.41
N ASP A 30 8.44 2.41 -16.28
CA ASP A 30 8.92 1.09 -16.70
C ASP A 30 9.55 0.28 -15.55
N GLN A 31 9.95 0.94 -14.47
CA GLN A 31 10.52 0.32 -13.28
C GLN A 31 9.45 -0.08 -12.25
N ILE A 32 8.17 0.23 -12.48
CA ILE A 32 7.09 -0.18 -11.59
C ILE A 32 6.88 -1.69 -11.74
N ALA A 33 6.89 -2.39 -10.61
CA ALA A 33 6.56 -3.81 -10.53
C ALA A 33 5.49 -4.05 -9.46
N CYS A 34 4.78 -5.18 -9.57
CA CYS A 34 3.73 -5.55 -8.65
C CYS A 34 3.95 -6.97 -8.11
N LEU A 35 3.88 -7.13 -6.79
CA LEU A 35 3.88 -8.40 -6.08
C LEU A 35 2.54 -8.64 -5.39
N ARG A 36 2.05 -9.89 -5.40
CA ARG A 36 0.92 -10.33 -4.58
C ARG A 36 1.28 -11.61 -3.85
N LEU A 37 1.08 -11.63 -2.53
CA LEU A 37 1.29 -12.83 -1.71
C LEU A 37 0.17 -13.88 -1.88
N SER A 38 -0.90 -13.54 -2.60
CA SER A 38 -1.97 -14.48 -2.98
C SER A 38 -2.77 -13.91 -4.16
N PRO A 39 -3.52 -14.74 -4.91
CA PRO A 39 -4.32 -14.28 -6.05
C PRO A 39 -5.40 -13.23 -5.71
N LYS A 40 -5.79 -13.12 -4.43
CA LYS A 40 -6.77 -12.13 -3.92
C LYS A 40 -6.16 -11.12 -2.94
N GLY A 41 -4.85 -11.18 -2.71
CA GLY A 41 -4.16 -10.29 -1.78
C GLY A 41 -3.94 -8.88 -2.35
N LEU A 42 -3.36 -8.00 -1.52
CA LEU A 42 -2.97 -6.64 -1.91
C LEU A 42 -2.01 -6.66 -3.10
N HIS A 43 -2.18 -5.70 -4.01
CA HIS A 43 -1.13 -5.32 -4.96
C HIS A 43 -0.07 -4.54 -4.19
N ARG A 44 1.14 -5.09 -4.12
CA ARG A 44 2.30 -4.44 -3.50
C ARG A 44 3.17 -3.90 -4.62
N TRP A 45 3.04 -2.61 -4.86
CA TRP A 45 3.78 -1.89 -5.89
C TRP A 45 5.17 -1.55 -5.36
N TYR A 46 6.20 -1.79 -6.18
CA TYR A 46 7.59 -1.53 -5.81
C TYR A 46 8.40 -1.14 -7.04
N ALA A 47 9.51 -0.44 -6.83
CA ALA A 47 10.49 -0.14 -7.87
C ALA A 47 11.38 -1.37 -8.11
N ARG A 48 11.37 -1.91 -9.32
CA ARG A 48 12.11 -3.13 -9.72
C ARG A 48 13.61 -2.98 -9.57
N CYS A 49 14.16 -1.82 -9.90
CA CYS A 49 15.60 -1.54 -9.88
C CYS A 49 16.25 -1.68 -8.49
N CYS A 50 15.49 -1.49 -7.41
CA CYS A 50 16.03 -1.46 -6.05
C CYS A 50 15.11 -2.07 -4.98
N ASN A 51 14.04 -2.76 -5.39
CA ASN A 51 13.04 -3.37 -4.54
C ASN A 51 12.34 -2.43 -3.55
N THR A 52 12.35 -1.12 -3.81
CA THR A 52 11.76 -0.11 -2.92
C THR A 52 10.23 -0.19 -2.94
N PRO A 53 9.56 -0.39 -1.80
CA PRO A 53 8.11 -0.33 -1.72
C PRO A 53 7.61 1.06 -2.14
N LEU A 54 6.58 1.09 -2.99
CA LEU A 54 5.95 2.31 -3.46
C LEU A 54 4.60 2.52 -2.77
N ALA A 55 3.68 1.58 -3.01
CA ALA A 55 2.32 1.66 -2.52
C ALA A 55 1.67 0.28 -2.41
N ASN A 56 0.61 0.21 -1.59
CA ASN A 56 -0.31 -0.91 -1.59
C ASN A 56 -1.68 -0.48 -2.09
N THR A 57 -2.26 -1.20 -3.05
CA THR A 57 -3.66 -1.03 -3.46
C THR A 57 -4.48 -2.28 -3.14
N VAL A 58 -5.72 -2.07 -2.70
CA VAL A 58 -6.63 -3.14 -2.27
C VAL A 58 -7.58 -3.49 -3.40
N GLY A 59 -7.78 -4.78 -3.66
CA GLY A 59 -8.80 -5.23 -4.60
C GLY A 59 -8.46 -4.86 -6.05
N SER A 60 -9.27 -4.02 -6.68
CA SER A 60 -9.14 -3.59 -8.07
C SER A 60 -9.14 -2.06 -8.20
N SER A 61 -8.98 -1.55 -9.41
CA SER A 61 -9.04 -0.11 -9.74
C SER A 61 -10.34 0.59 -9.31
N ARG A 62 -11.39 -0.16 -8.92
CA ARG A 62 -12.65 0.39 -8.39
C ARG A 62 -12.55 0.83 -6.93
N MET A 63 -11.50 0.44 -6.21
CA MET A 63 -11.26 0.91 -4.86
C MET A 63 -10.14 1.97 -4.90
N PRO A 64 -10.48 3.28 -4.90
CA PRO A 64 -9.49 4.35 -5.01
C PRO A 64 -8.74 4.55 -3.69
N LEU A 65 -7.95 3.56 -3.28
CA LEU A 65 -7.12 3.59 -2.09
C LEU A 65 -5.71 3.11 -2.41
N ALA A 66 -4.74 3.97 -2.13
CA ALA A 66 -3.33 3.61 -2.07
C ALA A 66 -2.79 3.89 -0.66
N GLY A 67 -2.15 2.90 -0.05
CA GLY A 67 -1.29 3.09 1.11
C GLY A 67 0.14 3.29 0.65
N MET A 68 0.60 4.53 0.59
CA MET A 68 1.96 4.90 0.19
C MET A 68 2.96 4.54 1.29
N TRP A 69 4.14 4.06 0.88
CA TRP A 69 5.25 3.77 1.79
C TRP A 69 5.79 5.08 2.39
N ARG A 70 5.65 5.27 3.72
CA ARG A 70 6.03 6.52 4.40
C ARG A 70 7.49 6.94 4.16
N PRO A 71 8.49 6.03 4.15
CA PRO A 71 9.90 6.38 3.92
C PRO A 71 10.20 7.01 2.55
N LEU A 72 9.26 7.03 1.59
CA LEU A 72 9.42 7.78 0.35
C LEU A 72 9.39 9.31 0.56
N PHE A 73 8.81 9.77 1.66
CA PHE A 73 8.60 11.19 1.91
C PHE A 73 9.70 11.73 2.82
N ALA A 74 10.47 12.69 2.31
CA ALA A 74 11.52 13.38 3.09
C ALA A 74 10.95 14.18 4.27
N GLN A 75 9.74 14.72 4.12
CA GLN A 75 9.04 15.46 5.17
C GLN A 75 7.78 14.71 5.57
N THR A 76 7.63 14.43 6.87
CA THR A 76 6.51 13.63 7.39
C THR A 76 5.63 14.39 8.38
N ASP A 77 6.03 15.59 8.80
CA ASP A 77 5.25 16.46 9.70
C ASP A 77 3.81 16.71 9.22
N PRO A 78 3.53 16.92 7.91
CA PRO A 78 2.17 17.15 7.43
C PRO A 78 1.21 15.97 7.62
N PHE A 79 1.71 14.74 7.83
CA PHE A 79 0.86 13.56 8.01
C PHE A 79 0.22 13.50 9.40
N GLY A 80 0.78 14.20 10.37
CA GLY A 80 0.36 14.14 11.77
C GLY A 80 0.64 12.77 12.41
N PRO A 81 0.09 12.52 13.62
CA PRO A 81 0.37 11.30 14.36
C PRO A 81 -0.27 10.06 13.74
N VAL A 82 0.28 8.88 14.06
CA VAL A 82 -0.27 7.59 13.64
C VAL A 82 -1.72 7.45 14.11
N ALA A 83 -2.65 7.50 13.16
CA ALA A 83 -4.08 7.44 13.43
C ALA A 83 -4.63 6.02 13.52
N THR A 84 -3.91 5.02 13.00
CA THR A 84 -4.40 3.65 12.88
C THR A 84 -3.29 2.63 13.00
N LEU A 85 -3.56 1.59 13.78
CA LEU A 85 -2.77 0.37 13.88
C LEU A 85 -3.68 -0.79 13.48
N GLY A 86 -3.25 -1.59 12.52
CA GLY A 86 -3.99 -2.75 12.04
C GLY A 86 -3.09 -3.97 11.95
N PHE A 87 -3.70 -5.15 11.96
CA PHE A 87 -2.99 -6.44 11.91
C PHE A 87 -2.02 -6.65 13.07
N THR A 88 -2.27 -6.05 14.25
CA THR A 88 -1.32 -6.11 15.38
C THR A 88 -1.13 -7.51 15.95
N LYS A 89 -2.03 -8.45 15.63
CA LYS A 89 -1.88 -9.87 15.99
C LYS A 89 -0.66 -10.53 15.35
N ALA A 90 -0.22 -10.03 14.20
CA ALA A 90 0.97 -10.51 13.49
C ALA A 90 2.23 -9.71 13.83
N ALA A 91 2.15 -8.75 14.76
CA ALA A 91 3.29 -7.92 15.12
C ALA A 91 4.36 -8.73 15.88
N LEU A 92 5.62 -8.52 15.53
CA LEU A 92 6.78 -9.10 16.19
C LEU A 92 6.90 -8.61 17.66
N PRO A 93 7.78 -9.20 18.48
CA PRO A 93 8.14 -8.66 19.79
C PRO A 93 8.45 -7.15 19.72
N GLY A 94 7.98 -6.38 20.71
CA GLY A 94 8.11 -4.93 20.73
C GLY A 94 7.05 -4.14 19.95
N GLY A 95 6.17 -4.81 19.19
CA GLY A 95 5.06 -4.18 18.49
C GLY A 95 3.78 -4.00 19.30
N PRO A 96 2.81 -3.22 18.77
CA PRO A 96 1.49 -3.08 19.39
C PRO A 96 0.75 -4.43 19.44
N ARG A 97 -0.12 -4.60 20.44
CA ARG A 97 -0.88 -5.85 20.66
C ARG A 97 -2.37 -5.74 20.38
N ARG A 98 -2.88 -4.54 20.12
CA ARG A 98 -4.28 -4.30 19.80
C ARG A 98 -4.42 -3.31 18.66
N ASP A 99 -5.28 -3.66 17.70
CA ASP A 99 -5.67 -2.75 16.63
C ASP A 99 -6.31 -1.48 17.20
N LYS A 100 -6.01 -0.34 16.59
CA LYS A 100 -6.47 0.99 17.03
C LYS A 100 -6.90 1.82 15.83
N GLY A 101 -7.97 2.59 15.98
CA GLY A 101 -8.37 3.60 14.97
C GLY A 101 -9.00 3.06 13.69
N LEU A 102 -9.26 1.74 13.59
CA LEU A 102 -9.83 1.12 12.38
C LEU A 102 -11.17 1.75 11.95
N GLY A 103 -12.08 2.06 12.88
CA GLY A 103 -13.35 2.70 12.55
C GLY A 103 -13.18 4.09 11.93
N ARG A 104 -12.27 4.91 12.49
CA ARG A 104 -11.93 6.24 11.95
C ARG A 104 -11.31 6.13 10.55
N MET A 105 -10.41 5.17 10.36
CA MET A 105 -9.80 4.88 9.06
C MET A 105 -10.86 4.50 8.02
N LEU A 106 -11.74 3.55 8.35
CA LEU A 106 -12.79 3.08 7.45
C LEU A 106 -13.78 4.18 7.11
N GLY A 107 -14.23 4.98 8.10
CA GLY A 107 -15.11 6.12 7.85
C GLY A 107 -14.48 7.18 6.95
N GLY A 108 -13.20 7.52 7.20
CA GLY A 108 -12.45 8.44 6.35
C GLY A 108 -12.24 7.91 4.93
N LEU A 109 -11.97 6.61 4.79
CA LEU A 109 -11.88 5.93 3.50
C LEU A 109 -13.20 6.02 2.74
N LEU A 110 -14.31 5.62 3.34
CA LEU A 110 -15.63 5.66 2.72
C LEU A 110 -15.99 7.06 2.21
N LYS A 111 -15.74 8.10 3.03
CA LYS A 111 -15.97 9.50 2.64
C LYS A 111 -15.14 9.90 1.41
N ARG A 112 -13.85 9.57 1.40
CA ARG A 112 -12.93 9.89 0.29
C ARG A 112 -13.27 9.13 -0.98
N THR A 113 -13.63 7.85 -0.86
CA THR A 113 -14.07 7.03 -1.99
C THR A 113 -15.35 7.61 -2.61
N LEU A 114 -16.36 7.94 -1.80
CA LEU A 114 -17.58 8.56 -2.29
C LEU A 114 -17.29 9.87 -3.03
N ALA A 115 -16.46 10.75 -2.45
CA ALA A 115 -16.05 11.98 -3.10
C ALA A 115 -15.32 11.74 -4.44
N ALA A 116 -14.43 10.74 -4.51
CA ALA A 116 -13.73 10.39 -5.73
C ALA A 116 -14.68 9.91 -6.83
N TYR A 117 -15.74 9.17 -6.48
CA TYR A 117 -16.76 8.74 -7.44
C TYR A 117 -17.58 9.94 -7.95
N LEU A 118 -18.02 10.81 -7.04
CA LEU A 118 -18.76 12.03 -7.41
C LEU A 118 -17.95 12.96 -8.31
N ASN A 119 -16.63 13.03 -8.10
CA ASN A 119 -15.72 13.86 -8.88
C ASN A 119 -15.19 13.17 -10.15
N GLY A 120 -15.59 11.94 -10.44
CA GLY A 120 -15.11 11.17 -11.60
C GLY A 120 -13.65 10.73 -11.52
N THR A 121 -12.98 10.87 -10.38
CA THR A 121 -11.56 10.52 -10.19
C THR A 121 -11.35 9.12 -9.61
N ALA A 122 -12.42 8.39 -9.26
CA ALA A 122 -12.32 7.08 -8.61
C ALA A 122 -11.56 6.01 -9.40
N ARG A 123 -11.42 6.15 -10.72
CA ARG A 123 -10.65 5.23 -11.57
C ARG A 123 -9.31 5.79 -12.03
N GLN A 124 -8.98 7.04 -11.66
CA GLN A 124 -7.67 7.62 -11.95
C GLN A 124 -6.63 7.04 -11.00
N SER A 125 -5.60 6.43 -11.56
CA SER A 125 -4.56 5.74 -10.80
C SER A 125 -3.32 5.56 -11.68
N PRO A 126 -2.10 5.79 -11.17
CA PRO A 126 -0.88 5.43 -11.92
C PRO A 126 -0.60 3.93 -11.89
N PHE A 127 -1.33 3.16 -11.07
CA PHE A 127 -1.13 1.72 -10.89
C PHE A 127 -2.06 0.84 -11.73
N PHE A 128 -3.11 1.42 -12.31
CA PHE A 128 -4.09 0.70 -13.10
C PHE A 128 -4.40 1.48 -14.36
N ASP A 129 -4.51 0.79 -15.49
CA ASP A 129 -4.88 1.40 -16.76
C ASP A 129 -6.37 1.83 -16.78
N ALA A 130 -6.78 2.45 -17.89
CA ALA A 130 -8.16 2.92 -18.08
C ALA A 130 -9.21 1.78 -18.02
N PHE A 131 -8.81 0.54 -18.30
CA PHE A 131 -9.67 -0.65 -18.23
C PHE A 131 -9.67 -1.30 -16.84
N GLY A 132 -8.77 -0.85 -15.96
CA GLY A 132 -8.60 -1.36 -14.60
C GLY A 132 -7.61 -2.51 -14.48
N ALA A 133 -6.84 -2.81 -15.52
CA ALA A 133 -5.75 -3.78 -15.45
C ALA A 133 -4.53 -3.16 -14.74
N PRO A 134 -3.76 -3.93 -13.96
CA PRO A 134 -2.50 -3.47 -13.38
C PRO A 134 -1.52 -3.01 -14.48
N VAL A 135 -0.85 -1.87 -14.32
CA VAL A 135 0.16 -1.37 -15.29
C VAL A 135 1.37 -2.28 -15.40
N SER A 136 1.68 -3.03 -14.34
CA SER A 136 2.63 -4.14 -14.36
C SER A 136 1.90 -5.44 -13.98
N PRO A 137 2.05 -6.53 -14.76
CA PRO A 137 1.53 -7.84 -14.40
C PRO A 137 1.98 -8.24 -12.99
N PRO A 138 1.06 -8.62 -12.08
CA PRO A 138 1.43 -9.00 -10.73
C PRO A 138 2.17 -10.34 -10.71
N LEU A 139 3.37 -10.37 -10.11
CA LEU A 139 3.99 -11.61 -9.67
C LEU A 139 3.19 -12.15 -8.48
N VAL A 140 2.51 -13.27 -8.66
CA VAL A 140 1.74 -13.93 -7.59
C VAL A 140 2.60 -15.05 -7.02
N LEU A 141 2.92 -14.97 -5.73
CA LEU A 141 3.71 -16.01 -5.07
C LEU A 141 2.91 -17.30 -4.90
N ASP A 142 3.57 -18.43 -5.15
CA ASP A 142 3.07 -19.73 -4.74
C ASP A 142 3.21 -19.92 -3.21
N GLN A 143 2.76 -21.09 -2.71
CA GLN A 143 2.77 -21.36 -1.27
C GLN A 143 4.19 -21.39 -0.68
N THR A 144 5.16 -21.93 -1.40
CA THR A 144 6.55 -22.08 -0.95
C THR A 144 7.24 -20.72 -0.92
N GLN A 145 7.13 -19.95 -2.01
CA GLN A 145 7.67 -18.60 -2.11
C GLN A 145 7.05 -17.68 -1.05
N ARG A 146 5.74 -17.82 -0.80
CA ARG A 146 5.06 -17.04 0.24
C ARG A 146 5.55 -17.41 1.64
N ALA A 147 5.80 -18.68 1.92
CA ALA A 147 6.33 -19.09 3.22
C ALA A 147 7.73 -18.50 3.44
N ALA A 148 8.61 -18.56 2.43
CA ALA A 148 9.95 -17.96 2.49
C ALA A 148 9.89 -16.45 2.75
N ALA A 149 8.95 -15.74 2.11
CA ALA A 149 8.77 -14.30 2.27
C ALA A 149 8.31 -13.85 3.68
N TYR A 150 7.94 -14.77 4.58
CA TYR A 150 7.63 -14.44 5.98
C TYR A 150 8.77 -14.75 6.96
N VAL A 151 9.84 -15.40 6.50
CA VAL A 151 10.97 -15.83 7.33
C VAL A 151 12.20 -14.92 7.12
N GLU A 152 12.26 -14.21 5.98
CA GLU A 152 13.21 -13.12 5.69
C GLU A 152 12.72 -11.77 6.24
#